data_AF-A0A1G2ASV4-F1
#
_entry.id   AF-A0A1G2ASV4-F1
#
_cell.length_a   1.000
_cell.length_b   1.000
_cell.length_c   1.000
_cell.angle_alpha   90.00
_cell.angle_beta   90.00
_cell.angle_gamma   90.00
#
_symmetry.space_group_name_H-M   'P 1'
#
loop_
_entity.id
_entity.type
_entity.pdbx_description
1 polymer ?
#
loop_
_entity_poly.entity_id
_entity_poly.type
_entity_poly.pdbx_seq_one_letter_code
_entity_poly.pdbx_strand_id
1 'polypeptide(L)'
;MFTKEEKERLFELQQLIEDAQASLNHVKTVLKEFGVRDVIKDELTERARNIGQIGADEQSTIIEGVFDGQHMIGPDGKQYTVPANYASKSKLVEGDILKLTISQDGSFVYKQIGPVERKRLVGVLVKDEEKNEYRVLAEGQSFRVLLASVTYFKGEAGDEAVILVPQDGESKWAAVENIIKNLSVKKQKQYKTLMEERGAGTESELLLDDGADAELSDHPTESEEDAETPPEHQGKPFDLNI
;
A
#
# COMPACT_ATOMS: atom_id res chain seq x y z
N MET A 1 28.88 32.60 5.75
CA MET A 1 29.21 33.11 4.40
C MET A 1 30.02 32.01 3.74
N PHE A 2 29.61 31.47 2.58
CA PHE A 2 30.28 30.31 2.00
C PHE A 2 31.74 30.59 1.60
N THR A 3 32.62 29.65 1.90
CA THR A 3 34.03 29.58 1.49
C THR A 3 34.17 29.45 -0.04
N LYS A 4 35.41 29.53 -0.55
CA LYS A 4 35.68 29.39 -1.99
C LYS A 4 35.34 27.98 -2.50
N GLU A 5 35.77 26.94 -1.79
CA GLU A 5 35.46 25.54 -2.15
C GLU A 5 33.97 25.22 -2.04
N GLU A 6 33.27 25.76 -1.02
CA GLU A 6 31.81 25.59 -0.93
C GLU A 6 31.09 26.25 -2.12
N LYS A 7 31.56 27.41 -2.61
CA LYS A 7 30.99 28.05 -3.80
C LYS A 7 31.27 27.28 -5.09
N GLU A 8 32.47 26.72 -5.23
CA GLU A 8 32.84 25.87 -6.37
C GLU A 8 31.96 24.61 -6.41
N ARG A 9 31.78 23.91 -5.27
CA ARG A 9 30.86 22.76 -5.17
C ARG A 9 29.39 23.12 -5.39
N LEU A 10 28.93 24.29 -4.91
CA LEU A 10 27.56 24.75 -5.16
C LEU A 10 27.33 25.04 -6.65
N PHE A 11 28.32 25.58 -7.36
CA PHE A 11 28.25 25.79 -8.80
C PHE A 11 28.21 24.47 -9.57
N GLU A 12 29.05 23.49 -9.21
CA GLU A 12 29.00 22.13 -9.78
C GLU A 12 27.64 21.46 -9.58
N LEU A 13 27.06 21.57 -8.38
CA LEU A 13 25.73 21.04 -8.08
C LEU A 13 24.62 21.74 -8.88
N GLN A 14 24.73 23.06 -9.10
CA GLN A 14 23.78 23.80 -9.95
C GLN A 14 23.87 23.32 -11.41
N GLN A 15 25.07 23.16 -11.95
CA GLN A 15 25.27 22.66 -13.32
C GLN A 15 24.68 21.25 -13.49
N LEU A 16 24.95 20.33 -12.55
CA LEU A 16 24.40 18.98 -12.57
C LEU A 16 22.86 18.96 -12.51
N ILE A 17 22.23 19.91 -11.82
CA ILE A 17 20.77 20.06 -11.79
C ILE A 17 20.24 20.55 -13.14
N GLU A 18 20.88 21.55 -13.78
CA GLU A 18 20.48 22.01 -15.11
C GLU A 18 20.63 20.90 -16.16
N ASP A 19 21.74 20.18 -16.16
CA ASP A 19 22.02 19.07 -17.09
C ASP A 19 20.98 17.94 -16.93
N ALA A 20 20.65 17.58 -15.68
CA ALA A 20 19.61 16.60 -15.38
C ALA A 20 18.21 17.08 -15.82
N GLN A 21 17.88 18.36 -15.63
CA GLN A 21 16.63 18.94 -16.10
C GLN A 21 16.53 18.97 -17.62
N ALA A 22 17.62 19.31 -18.32
CA ALA A 22 17.70 19.29 -19.77
C ALA A 22 17.49 17.86 -20.32
N SER A 23 18.16 16.87 -19.72
CA SER A 23 18.01 15.45 -20.06
C SER A 23 16.56 14.97 -19.85
N LEU A 24 15.94 15.27 -18.70
CA LEU A 24 14.53 14.94 -18.43
C LEU A 24 13.57 15.62 -19.42
N ASN A 25 13.85 16.84 -19.86
CA ASN A 25 13.03 17.54 -20.85
C ASN A 25 13.21 16.96 -22.26
N HIS A 26 14.41 16.48 -22.60
CA HIS A 26 14.65 15.73 -23.84
C HIS A 26 13.87 14.41 -23.84
N VAL A 27 13.97 13.60 -22.78
CA VAL A 27 13.20 12.35 -22.63
C VAL A 27 11.68 12.59 -22.74
N LYS A 28 11.15 13.64 -22.07
CA LYS A 28 9.74 14.05 -22.20
C LYS A 28 9.35 14.47 -23.62
N THR A 29 10.30 14.93 -24.44
CA THR A 29 10.04 15.31 -25.84
C THR A 29 9.99 14.06 -26.71
N VAL A 30 10.96 13.16 -26.58
CA VAL A 30 10.99 11.86 -27.27
C VAL A 30 9.72 11.04 -26.98
N LEU A 31 9.28 10.97 -25.72
CA LEU A 31 8.02 10.29 -25.36
C LEU A 31 6.79 10.88 -26.08
N LYS A 32 6.75 12.21 -26.29
CA LYS A 32 5.68 12.87 -27.06
C LYS A 32 5.77 12.58 -28.56
N GLU A 33 6.98 12.45 -29.11
CA GLU A 33 7.20 12.12 -30.53
C GLU A 33 6.67 10.72 -30.88
N PHE A 34 6.82 9.75 -29.97
CA PHE A 34 6.18 8.42 -30.10
C PHE A 34 4.66 8.45 -29.89
N GLY A 35 4.06 9.59 -29.55
CA GLY A 35 2.62 9.74 -29.28
C GLY A 35 2.16 9.14 -27.94
N VAL A 36 3.03 8.39 -27.24
CA VAL A 36 2.76 7.70 -25.99
C VAL A 36 2.63 8.71 -24.85
N ARG A 37 1.38 9.02 -24.50
CA ARG A 37 1.07 9.92 -23.37
C ARG A 37 1.09 9.16 -22.05
N ASP A 38 0.79 7.87 -22.09
CA ASP A 38 0.71 7.02 -20.91
C ASP A 38 0.87 5.53 -21.32
N VAL A 39 2.12 5.04 -21.32
CA VAL A 39 2.50 3.67 -21.73
C VAL A 39 1.56 2.62 -21.15
N ILE A 40 1.30 2.72 -19.84
CA ILE A 40 0.51 1.74 -19.09
C ILE A 40 -0.96 1.81 -19.51
N LYS A 41 -1.52 3.02 -19.70
CA LYS A 41 -2.90 3.15 -20.18
C LYS A 41 -3.07 2.64 -21.61
N ASP A 42 -2.10 2.89 -22.47
CA ASP A 42 -2.11 2.42 -23.85
C ASP A 42 -2.06 0.87 -23.87
N GLU A 43 -1.20 0.24 -23.06
CA GLU A 43 -1.15 -1.22 -22.89
C GLU A 43 -2.46 -1.80 -22.34
N LEU A 44 -3.05 -1.21 -21.29
CA LEU A 44 -4.34 -1.64 -20.74
C LEU A 44 -5.47 -1.52 -21.76
N THR A 45 -5.40 -0.53 -22.67
CA THR A 45 -6.37 -0.35 -23.77
C THR A 45 -6.22 -1.43 -24.84
N GLU A 46 -4.99 -1.83 -25.18
CA GLU A 46 -4.73 -2.96 -26.08
C GLU A 46 -5.17 -4.30 -25.46
N ARG A 47 -4.86 -4.53 -24.18
CA ARG A 47 -5.37 -5.68 -23.43
C ARG A 47 -6.90 -5.71 -23.45
N ALA A 48 -7.56 -4.57 -23.18
CA ALA A 48 -9.03 -4.46 -23.23
C ALA A 48 -9.62 -4.76 -24.61
N ARG A 49 -8.97 -4.38 -25.71
CA ARG A 49 -9.39 -4.74 -27.08
C ARG A 49 -9.25 -6.24 -27.36
N ASN A 50 -8.20 -6.87 -26.87
CA ASN A 50 -7.91 -8.28 -27.14
C ASN A 50 -8.81 -9.24 -26.34
N ILE A 51 -9.21 -8.86 -25.12
CA ILE A 51 -10.05 -9.71 -24.25
C ILE A 51 -11.53 -9.29 -24.24
N GLY A 52 -11.82 -8.01 -24.50
CA GLY A 52 -13.10 -7.40 -24.19
C GLY A 52 -14.19 -7.78 -25.17
N GLN A 53 -15.34 -8.14 -24.61
CA GLN A 53 -16.56 -8.46 -25.37
C GLN A 53 -17.62 -7.40 -25.09
N ILE A 54 -18.37 -7.03 -26.12
CA ILE A 54 -19.60 -6.25 -26.00
C ILE A 54 -20.76 -7.16 -26.42
N GLY A 55 -21.59 -7.53 -25.46
CA GLY A 55 -22.84 -8.26 -25.67
C GLY A 55 -24.04 -7.35 -25.43
N ALA A 56 -25.15 -7.64 -26.11
CA ALA A 56 -26.43 -7.00 -25.83
C ALA A 56 -27.50 -8.09 -25.77
N ASP A 57 -28.08 -8.28 -24.59
CA ASP A 57 -29.29 -9.05 -24.38
C ASP A 57 -30.49 -8.10 -24.44
N GLU A 58 -31.72 -8.62 -24.61
CA GLU A 58 -32.95 -7.80 -24.71
C GLU A 58 -33.16 -6.83 -23.52
N GLN A 59 -32.51 -7.09 -22.38
CA GLN A 59 -32.69 -6.35 -21.12
C GLN A 59 -31.41 -5.70 -20.57
N SER A 60 -30.24 -5.91 -21.18
CA SER A 60 -28.99 -5.32 -20.69
C SER A 60 -27.85 -5.31 -21.72
N THR A 61 -27.04 -4.25 -21.67
CA THR A 61 -25.74 -4.22 -22.36
C THR A 61 -24.66 -4.76 -21.43
N ILE A 62 -23.86 -5.69 -21.92
CA ILE A 62 -22.73 -6.29 -21.21
C ILE A 62 -21.43 -5.83 -21.86
N ILE A 63 -20.49 -5.35 -21.06
CA ILE A 63 -19.18 -4.86 -21.50
C ILE A 63 -18.12 -5.49 -20.61
N GLU A 64 -17.17 -6.21 -21.19
CA GLU A 64 -16.01 -6.76 -20.48
C GLU A 64 -14.77 -5.91 -20.78
N GLY A 65 -13.96 -5.61 -19.77
CA GLY A 65 -12.86 -4.66 -19.89
C GLY A 65 -11.84 -4.76 -18.75
N VAL A 66 -10.80 -3.93 -18.81
CA VAL A 66 -9.62 -4.00 -17.92
C VAL A 66 -9.65 -2.85 -16.91
N PHE A 67 -9.40 -3.14 -15.63
CA PHE A 67 -9.33 -2.13 -14.57
C PHE A 67 -8.03 -1.31 -14.61
N ASP A 68 -8.13 0.03 -14.58
CA ASP A 68 -6.99 0.97 -14.59
C ASP A 68 -6.63 1.55 -13.20
N GLY A 69 -7.22 0.99 -12.13
CA GLY A 69 -7.11 1.48 -10.76
C GLY A 69 -8.25 2.42 -10.32
N GLN A 70 -9.00 3.02 -11.25
CA GLN A 70 -10.21 3.81 -10.94
C GLN A 70 -11.39 3.56 -11.90
N HIS A 71 -11.12 3.15 -13.14
CA HIS A 71 -12.08 2.92 -14.20
C HIS A 71 -11.88 1.52 -14.81
N MET A 72 -12.88 1.03 -15.50
CA MET A 72 -12.76 -0.09 -16.44
C MET A 72 -12.58 0.49 -17.84
N ILE A 73 -11.55 0.07 -18.57
CA ILE A 73 -11.34 0.38 -19.99
C ILE A 73 -12.05 -0.70 -20.80
N GLY A 74 -13.05 -0.33 -21.60
CA GLY A 74 -13.73 -1.23 -22.54
C GLY A 74 -12.92 -1.47 -23.82
N PRO A 75 -13.31 -2.46 -24.66
CA PRO A 75 -12.63 -2.75 -25.93
C PRO A 75 -12.76 -1.61 -26.95
N ASP A 76 -13.76 -0.73 -26.78
CA ASP A 76 -13.90 0.50 -27.56
C ASP A 76 -12.99 1.65 -27.07
N GLY A 77 -12.19 1.42 -26.03
CA GLY A 77 -11.33 2.42 -25.40
C GLY A 77 -12.06 3.42 -24.50
N LYS A 78 -13.37 3.26 -24.27
CA LYS A 78 -14.09 4.11 -23.30
C LYS A 78 -13.73 3.71 -21.87
N GLN A 79 -13.67 4.70 -20.99
CA GLN A 79 -13.46 4.52 -19.55
C GLN A 79 -14.80 4.58 -18.82
N TYR A 80 -15.06 3.57 -17.99
CA TYR A 80 -16.26 3.43 -17.18
C TYR A 80 -15.88 3.51 -15.70
N THR A 81 -16.32 4.54 -14.98
CA THR A 81 -15.92 4.78 -13.59
C THR A 81 -16.38 3.66 -12.66
N VAL A 82 -15.45 3.04 -11.94
CA VAL A 82 -15.74 1.97 -10.98
C VAL A 82 -15.96 2.58 -9.59
N PRO A 83 -17.02 2.21 -8.85
CA PRO A 83 -17.24 2.72 -7.50
C PRO A 83 -16.07 2.40 -6.56
N ALA A 84 -15.49 3.43 -5.94
CA ALA A 84 -14.30 3.30 -5.10
C ALA A 84 -14.47 2.28 -3.95
N ASN A 85 -15.69 2.18 -3.38
CA ASN A 85 -16.03 1.19 -2.35
C ASN A 85 -16.08 -0.26 -2.86
N TYR A 86 -16.45 -0.47 -4.13
CA TYR A 86 -16.42 -1.79 -4.75
C TYR A 86 -14.97 -2.21 -5.02
N ALA A 87 -14.17 -1.28 -5.57
CA ALA A 87 -12.76 -1.50 -5.85
C ALA A 87 -11.93 -1.75 -4.58
N SER A 88 -12.15 -0.98 -3.51
CA SER A 88 -11.46 -1.19 -2.22
C SER A 88 -11.86 -2.52 -1.55
N LYS A 89 -13.17 -2.81 -1.47
CA LYS A 89 -13.68 -4.04 -0.82
C LYS A 89 -13.26 -5.31 -1.56
N SER A 90 -13.24 -5.28 -2.89
CA SER A 90 -12.84 -6.42 -3.73
C SER A 90 -11.33 -6.51 -3.92
N LYS A 91 -10.57 -5.51 -3.43
CA LYS A 91 -9.11 -5.38 -3.60
C LYS A 91 -8.69 -5.49 -5.08
N LEU A 92 -9.39 -4.75 -5.96
CA LEU A 92 -9.14 -4.79 -7.40
C LEU A 92 -7.75 -4.25 -7.73
N VAL A 93 -7.00 -5.01 -8.52
CA VAL A 93 -5.64 -4.68 -8.97
C VAL A 93 -5.68 -4.20 -10.42
N GLU A 94 -4.83 -3.24 -10.76
CA GLU A 94 -4.68 -2.74 -12.14
C GLU A 94 -4.40 -3.92 -13.09
N GLY A 95 -5.14 -4.02 -14.20
CA GLY A 95 -5.12 -5.19 -15.08
C GLY A 95 -6.26 -6.21 -14.85
N ASP A 96 -6.97 -6.17 -13.72
CA ASP A 96 -8.11 -7.07 -13.46
C ASP A 96 -9.20 -6.96 -14.53
N ILE A 97 -9.71 -8.11 -14.99
CA ILE A 97 -10.82 -8.20 -15.93
C ILE A 97 -12.14 -8.04 -15.18
N LEU A 98 -12.89 -7.00 -15.56
CA LEU A 98 -14.21 -6.68 -15.02
C LEU A 98 -15.29 -6.86 -16.09
N LYS A 99 -16.48 -7.26 -15.66
CA LYS A 99 -17.72 -7.26 -16.42
C LYS A 99 -18.63 -6.15 -15.88
N LEU A 100 -18.91 -5.16 -16.72
CA LEU A 100 -19.96 -4.17 -16.51
C LEU A 100 -21.25 -4.67 -17.15
N THR A 101 -22.35 -4.68 -16.38
CA THR A 101 -23.71 -4.85 -16.88
C THR A 101 -24.44 -3.52 -16.74
N ILE A 102 -24.98 -3.02 -17.84
CA ILE A 102 -25.82 -1.82 -17.91
C ILE A 102 -27.25 -2.29 -18.12
N SER A 103 -28.07 -2.13 -17.09
CA SER A 103 -29.50 -2.46 -17.10
C SER A 103 -30.32 -1.42 -17.88
N GLN A 104 -31.55 -1.77 -18.30
CA GLN A 104 -32.49 -0.82 -18.94
C GLN A 104 -32.82 0.43 -18.09
N ASP A 105 -32.73 0.34 -16.74
CA ASP A 105 -32.93 1.48 -15.84
C ASP A 105 -31.69 2.41 -15.73
N GLY A 106 -30.61 2.09 -16.45
CA GLY A 106 -29.34 2.82 -16.42
C GLY A 106 -28.42 2.45 -15.25
N SER A 107 -28.79 1.47 -14.41
CA SER A 107 -27.92 0.99 -13.33
C SER A 107 -26.68 0.27 -13.87
N PHE A 108 -25.52 0.58 -13.28
CA PHE A 108 -24.23 -0.03 -13.62
C PHE A 108 -23.83 -1.05 -12.55
N VAL A 109 -23.72 -2.32 -12.92
CA VAL A 109 -23.29 -3.40 -12.03
C VAL A 109 -21.94 -3.93 -12.51
N TYR A 110 -20.91 -3.80 -11.65
CA TYR A 110 -19.57 -4.33 -11.92
C TYR A 110 -19.35 -5.67 -11.20
N LYS A 111 -18.72 -6.61 -11.89
CA LYS A 111 -18.25 -7.88 -11.35
C LYS A 111 -16.84 -8.20 -11.85
N GLN A 112 -15.89 -8.45 -10.95
CA GLN A 112 -14.61 -9.05 -11.31
C GLN A 112 -14.83 -10.46 -11.88
N ILE A 113 -14.28 -10.73 -13.07
CA ILE A 113 -14.40 -12.01 -13.77
C ILE A 113 -13.06 -12.69 -14.05
N GLY A 114 -11.95 -11.94 -14.03
CA GLY A 114 -10.59 -12.46 -14.17
C GLY A 114 -9.60 -11.66 -13.34
N PRO A 115 -9.26 -12.08 -12.11
CA PRO A 115 -8.20 -11.44 -11.34
C PRO A 115 -6.82 -11.71 -11.97
N VAL A 116 -5.92 -10.73 -11.95
CA VAL A 116 -4.52 -10.93 -12.39
C VAL A 116 -3.67 -11.63 -11.32
N GLU A 117 -2.56 -12.24 -11.75
CA GLU A 117 -1.50 -12.64 -10.82
C GLU A 117 -0.91 -11.40 -10.13
N ARG A 118 -0.63 -11.52 -8.84
CA ARG A 118 -0.37 -10.38 -7.95
C ARG A 118 0.69 -10.70 -6.91
N LYS A 119 1.66 -9.82 -6.76
CA LYS A 119 2.64 -9.86 -5.66
C LYS A 119 2.18 -8.95 -4.51
N ARG A 120 2.53 -9.35 -3.28
CA ARG A 120 2.40 -8.48 -2.10
C ARG A 120 3.67 -7.66 -1.94
N LEU A 121 3.52 -6.36 -1.77
CA LEU A 121 4.59 -5.47 -1.34
C LEU A 121 4.24 -4.86 0.03
N VAL A 122 5.28 -4.56 0.79
CA VAL A 122 5.17 -3.81 2.06
C VAL A 122 5.84 -2.45 1.84
N GLY A 123 5.18 -1.39 2.28
CA GLY A 123 5.67 -0.03 2.10
C GLY A 123 5.11 0.96 3.10
N VAL A 124 5.57 2.21 3.03
CA VAL A 124 5.11 3.28 3.93
C VAL A 124 3.98 4.06 3.28
N LEU A 125 2.87 4.22 3.99
CA LEU A 125 1.76 5.08 3.55
C LEU A 125 2.17 6.55 3.66
N VAL A 126 2.04 7.30 2.58
CA VAL A 126 2.25 8.74 2.52
C VAL A 126 1.03 9.45 1.95
N LYS A 127 0.89 10.74 2.25
CA LYS A 127 -0.20 11.58 1.77
C LYS A 127 0.38 12.71 0.90
N ASP A 128 -0.14 12.87 -0.32
CA ASP A 128 0.05 14.05 -1.15
C ASP A 128 -0.94 15.11 -0.64
N GLU A 129 -0.44 16.14 0.05
CA GLU A 129 -1.30 17.18 0.65
C GLU A 129 -1.91 18.12 -0.38
N GLU A 130 -1.25 18.36 -1.52
CA GLU A 130 -1.76 19.21 -2.60
C GLU A 130 -2.97 18.57 -3.30
N LYS A 131 -2.91 17.24 -3.54
CA LYS A 131 -3.96 16.50 -4.26
C LYS A 131 -4.93 15.77 -3.33
N ASN A 132 -4.65 15.75 -2.02
CA ASN A 132 -5.36 14.95 -1.02
C ASN A 132 -5.42 13.44 -1.38
N GLU A 133 -4.38 12.94 -2.06
CA GLU A 133 -4.23 11.55 -2.46
C GLU A 133 -3.37 10.77 -1.47
N TYR A 134 -3.63 9.46 -1.33
CA TYR A 134 -2.75 8.56 -0.61
C TYR A 134 -1.91 7.72 -1.57
N ARG A 135 -0.66 7.47 -1.18
CA ARG A 135 0.30 6.65 -1.92
C ARG A 135 1.02 5.72 -0.96
N VAL A 136 1.53 4.61 -1.46
CA VAL A 136 2.43 3.72 -0.71
C VAL A 136 3.77 3.68 -1.42
N LEU A 137 4.84 3.94 -0.66
CA LEU A 137 6.22 3.87 -1.13
C LEU A 137 6.77 2.46 -0.83
N ALA A 138 7.00 1.67 -1.87
CA ALA A 138 7.49 0.28 -1.79
C ALA A 138 8.44 -0.03 -2.97
N GLU A 139 9.49 -0.82 -2.74
CA GLU A 139 10.48 -1.20 -3.77
C GLU A 139 11.08 -0.01 -4.57
N GLY A 140 11.15 1.19 -3.98
CA GLY A 140 11.60 2.41 -4.65
C GLY A 140 10.57 3.05 -5.59
N GLN A 141 9.36 2.50 -5.69
CA GLN A 141 8.24 3.00 -6.49
C GLN A 141 7.14 3.62 -5.60
N SER A 142 6.29 4.47 -6.21
CA SER A 142 5.18 5.17 -5.56
C SER A 142 3.84 4.74 -6.16
N PHE A 143 3.13 3.85 -5.48
CA PHE A 143 1.81 3.39 -5.92
C PHE A 143 0.70 4.27 -5.37
N ARG A 144 -0.24 4.72 -6.19
CA ARG A 144 -1.47 5.39 -5.73
C ARG A 144 -2.40 4.34 -5.12
N VAL A 145 -3.09 4.70 -4.03
CA VAL A 145 -4.04 3.81 -3.36
C VAL A 145 -5.39 4.49 -3.16
N LEU A 146 -6.47 3.71 -3.19
CA LEU A 146 -7.82 4.23 -3.01
C LEU A 146 -8.02 4.78 -1.59
N LEU A 147 -8.47 6.03 -1.49
CA LEU A 147 -8.85 6.67 -0.22
C LEU A 147 -9.84 5.81 0.59
N ALA A 148 -10.78 5.14 -0.09
CA ALA A 148 -11.76 4.25 0.53
C ALA A 148 -11.13 3.05 1.25
N SER A 149 -9.97 2.55 0.81
CA SER A 149 -9.23 1.52 1.53
C SER A 149 -8.51 2.09 2.74
N VAL A 150 -7.89 3.25 2.61
CA VAL A 150 -7.16 3.93 3.69
C VAL A 150 -8.09 4.29 4.85
N THR A 151 -9.27 4.85 4.56
CA THR A 151 -10.27 5.20 5.58
C THR A 151 -10.86 3.97 6.26
N TYR A 152 -11.08 2.86 5.52
CA TYR A 152 -11.55 1.59 6.08
C TYR A 152 -10.57 1.03 7.14
N PHE A 153 -9.28 0.96 6.81
CA PHE A 153 -8.23 0.53 7.74
C PHE A 153 -7.82 1.62 8.76
N LYS A 154 -8.39 2.82 8.65
CA LYS A 154 -8.05 4.01 9.46
C LYS A 154 -6.55 4.35 9.42
N GLY A 155 -5.91 4.18 8.26
CA GLY A 155 -4.48 4.44 8.08
C GLY A 155 -4.14 5.94 8.08
N GLU A 156 -2.97 6.28 8.60
CA GLU A 156 -2.41 7.63 8.63
C GLU A 156 -1.02 7.65 7.97
N ALA A 157 -0.56 8.81 7.50
CA ALA A 157 0.77 8.92 6.90
C ALA A 157 1.87 8.52 7.91
N GLY A 158 2.76 7.62 7.50
CA GLY A 158 3.78 6.98 8.34
C GLY A 158 3.37 5.62 8.95
N ASP A 159 2.11 5.20 8.78
CA ASP A 159 1.74 3.79 9.01
C ASP A 159 2.28 2.90 7.86
N GLU A 160 2.50 1.62 8.14
CA GLU A 160 2.99 0.65 7.17
C GLU A 160 1.79 0.00 6.45
N ALA A 161 1.88 -0.19 5.13
CA ALA A 161 0.80 -0.72 4.32
C ALA A 161 1.24 -1.95 3.53
N VAL A 162 0.44 -3.01 3.59
CA VAL A 162 0.57 -4.18 2.71
C VAL A 162 -0.31 -3.92 1.49
N ILE A 163 0.30 -3.92 0.31
CA ILE A 163 -0.37 -3.64 -0.97
C ILE A 163 -0.24 -4.83 -1.92
N LEU A 164 -1.23 -4.96 -2.81
CA LEU A 164 -1.25 -5.89 -3.93
C LEU A 164 -1.07 -5.09 -5.23
N VAL A 165 -0.08 -5.49 -6.00
CA VAL A 165 0.23 -4.98 -7.35
C VAL A 165 0.30 -6.16 -8.31
N PRO A 166 0.20 -5.95 -9.65
CA PRO A 166 0.43 -7.01 -10.62
C PRO A 166 1.77 -7.71 -10.36
N GLN A 167 1.79 -9.03 -10.55
CA GLN A 167 3.05 -9.78 -10.52
C GLN A 167 3.91 -9.43 -11.74
N ASP A 168 3.27 -9.29 -12.90
CA ASP A 168 3.89 -8.96 -14.18
C ASP A 168 3.37 -7.61 -14.72
N GLY A 169 4.28 -6.77 -15.19
CA GLY A 169 3.99 -5.43 -15.73
C GLY A 169 4.19 -4.29 -14.70
N GLU A 170 4.14 -3.06 -15.19
CA GLU A 170 4.14 -1.86 -14.35
C GLU A 170 2.71 -1.47 -13.96
N SER A 171 2.52 -0.93 -12.75
CA SER A 171 1.24 -0.37 -12.31
C SER A 171 1.41 0.99 -11.64
N LYS A 172 0.41 1.86 -11.79
CA LYS A 172 0.35 3.15 -11.08
C LYS A 172 -0.45 3.05 -9.80
N TRP A 173 -1.36 2.08 -9.75
CA TRP A 173 -2.24 1.80 -8.62
C TRP A 173 -1.88 0.50 -7.93
N ALA A 174 -2.23 0.44 -6.65
CA ALA A 174 -2.19 -0.77 -5.86
C ALA A 174 -3.45 -0.92 -5.00
N ALA A 175 -3.88 -2.15 -4.77
CA ALA A 175 -4.94 -2.44 -3.81
C ALA A 175 -4.34 -2.60 -2.41
N VAL A 176 -4.85 -1.86 -1.42
CA VAL A 176 -4.43 -2.07 -0.02
C VAL A 176 -5.03 -3.37 0.51
N GLU A 177 -4.17 -4.31 0.91
CA GLU A 177 -4.58 -5.56 1.55
C GLU A 177 -4.83 -5.36 3.05
N ASN A 178 -3.95 -4.58 3.72
CA ASN A 178 -3.98 -4.26 5.14
C ASN A 178 -3.14 -2.99 5.45
N ILE A 179 -3.35 -2.37 6.62
CA ILE A 179 -2.48 -1.30 7.16
C ILE A 179 -2.10 -1.65 8.61
N ILE A 180 -0.81 -1.62 8.89
CA ILE A 180 -0.18 -1.92 10.19
C ILE A 180 0.18 -0.58 10.84
N LYS A 181 -0.47 -0.27 11.98
CA LYS A 181 -0.26 1.01 12.66
C LYS A 181 1.10 1.07 13.35
N ASN A 182 1.90 2.09 13.02
CA ASN A 182 3.22 2.25 13.62
C ASN A 182 3.13 2.95 14.99
N LEU A 183 2.89 2.15 16.02
CA LEU A 183 2.65 2.64 17.39
C LEU A 183 3.88 3.27 18.05
N SER A 184 5.11 2.92 17.64
CA SER A 184 6.34 3.50 18.23
C SER A 184 6.54 4.95 17.80
N VAL A 185 6.36 5.25 16.51
CA VAL A 185 6.43 6.63 15.98
C VAL A 185 5.34 7.51 16.58
N LYS A 186 4.12 6.97 16.78
CA LYS A 186 3.02 7.71 17.42
C LYS A 186 3.31 8.00 18.89
N LYS A 187 3.83 7.04 19.66
CA LYS A 187 4.33 7.29 21.02
C LYS A 187 5.44 8.34 21.04
N GLN A 188 6.45 8.25 20.18
CA GLN A 188 7.55 9.21 20.13
C GLN A 188 7.09 10.64 19.79
N LYS A 189 6.20 10.82 18.81
CA LYS A 189 5.57 12.13 18.55
C LYS A 189 4.78 12.62 19.76
N GLN A 190 3.96 11.76 20.38
CA GLN A 190 3.15 12.13 21.53
C GLN A 190 4.01 12.53 22.74
N TYR A 191 5.07 11.79 23.06
CA TYR A 191 6.04 12.18 24.09
C TYR A 191 6.73 13.49 23.75
N LYS A 192 7.16 13.69 22.50
CA LYS A 192 7.83 14.93 22.08
C LYS A 192 6.91 16.15 22.22
N THR A 193 5.66 16.07 21.73
CA THR A 193 4.67 17.13 21.89
C THR A 193 4.34 17.40 23.36
N LEU A 194 4.19 16.36 24.19
CA LEU A 194 3.98 16.53 25.64
C LEU A 194 5.16 17.18 26.37
N MET A 195 6.39 17.02 25.87
CA MET A 195 7.57 17.69 26.43
C MET A 195 7.72 19.13 25.90
N GLU A 196 7.36 19.39 24.64
CA GLU A 196 7.32 20.74 24.07
C GLU A 196 6.22 21.61 24.73
N GLU A 197 5.04 21.05 24.99
CA GLU A 197 3.94 21.71 25.71
C GLU A 197 4.23 21.98 27.20
N ARG A 198 5.11 21.19 27.82
CA ARG A 198 5.57 21.41 29.21
C ARG A 198 6.63 22.50 29.34
N GLY A 199 7.18 22.98 28.23
CA GLY A 199 8.19 24.02 28.19
C GLY A 199 9.59 23.55 28.61
N ALA A 200 10.61 24.27 28.16
CA ALA A 200 12.00 23.99 28.51
C ALA A 200 12.28 24.34 29.98
N GLY A 201 11.98 23.40 30.88
CA GLY A 201 12.19 23.50 32.32
C GLY A 201 12.93 22.29 32.87
N THR A 202 14.22 22.50 33.16
CA THR A 202 15.15 21.58 33.85
C THR A 202 15.31 20.16 33.28
N GLU A 203 16.48 19.92 32.69
CA GLU A 203 17.09 18.58 32.68
C GLU A 203 17.38 18.14 34.11
N SER A 204 16.51 17.30 34.68
CA SER A 204 16.83 16.43 35.83
C SER A 204 15.81 15.29 35.92
N GLU A 205 16.26 14.12 36.37
CA GLU A 205 15.46 12.92 36.67
C GLU A 205 14.63 12.30 35.53
N LEU A 206 15.30 11.50 34.70
CA LEU A 206 15.32 10.04 34.93
C LEU A 206 16.33 9.36 34.00
N LEU A 207 17.54 9.13 34.53
CA LEU A 207 18.42 8.09 34.00
C LEU A 207 17.74 6.74 34.26
N LEU A 208 17.66 5.89 33.24
CA LEU A 208 17.35 4.48 33.46
C LEU A 208 18.61 3.80 34.00
N ASP A 209 18.44 3.18 35.15
CA ASP A 209 19.46 2.46 35.92
C ASP A 209 19.75 1.09 35.27
N ASP A 210 20.73 1.05 34.37
CA ASP A 210 21.33 -0.19 33.86
C ASP A 210 22.62 -0.47 34.65
N GLY A 211 22.53 -1.15 35.81
CA GLY A 211 23.72 -1.36 36.64
C GLY A 211 23.57 -2.16 37.95
N ALA A 212 23.15 -3.43 37.88
CA ALA A 212 23.29 -4.36 39.01
C ALA A 212 23.68 -5.78 38.55
N ASP A 213 24.98 -6.00 38.36
CA ASP A 213 25.58 -7.33 38.24
C ASP A 213 25.57 -8.09 39.59
N ALA A 214 25.85 -9.39 39.52
CA ALA A 214 25.83 -10.36 40.61
C ALA A 214 26.73 -10.05 41.82
N GLU A 215 26.39 -10.58 43.01
CA GLU A 215 27.20 -11.61 43.70
C GLU A 215 26.53 -12.27 44.94
N LEU A 216 26.50 -13.62 44.92
CA LEU A 216 26.73 -14.63 45.98
C LEU A 216 26.20 -14.55 47.44
N SER A 217 25.76 -15.75 47.91
CA SER A 217 25.55 -16.22 49.30
C SER A 217 24.39 -15.61 50.11
N ASP A 218 23.68 -16.34 50.98
CA ASP A 218 24.01 -17.61 51.64
C ASP A 218 22.78 -18.54 51.85
N HIS A 219 23.02 -19.84 52.04
CA HIS A 219 22.02 -20.86 52.42
C HIS A 219 21.96 -20.98 53.96
N PRO A 220 20.86 -21.45 54.62
CA PRO A 220 20.47 -22.88 54.56
C PRO A 220 18.97 -23.25 54.82
N THR A 221 18.64 -24.54 54.58
CA THR A 221 17.67 -25.45 55.29
C THR A 221 16.34 -24.93 55.87
N GLU A 222 15.17 -25.58 55.81
CA GLU A 222 14.71 -26.97 55.53
C GLU A 222 13.14 -26.96 55.43
N SER A 223 12.35 -27.98 55.06
CA SER A 223 12.54 -29.41 54.70
C SER A 223 11.46 -29.88 53.67
N GLU A 224 11.45 -31.17 53.32
CA GLU A 224 10.31 -32.09 53.04
C GLU A 224 9.16 -31.68 52.06
N GLU A 225 9.00 -32.41 50.94
CA GLU A 225 8.01 -33.53 50.71
C GLU A 225 6.57 -33.00 50.50
N ASP A 226 5.79 -33.40 49.48
CA ASP A 226 5.71 -34.69 48.80
C ASP A 226 5.55 -34.59 47.26
N ALA A 227 5.74 -35.73 46.58
CA ALA A 227 5.41 -35.90 45.17
C ALA A 227 3.98 -36.42 44.99
N GLU A 228 3.28 -35.96 43.94
CA GLU A 228 2.41 -36.84 43.14
C GLU A 228 2.02 -36.22 41.77
N THR A 229 2.41 -36.93 40.71
CA THR A 229 1.67 -37.02 39.43
C THR A 229 1.01 -38.42 39.43
N PRO A 230 0.04 -38.82 38.57
CA PRO A 230 -0.28 -38.33 37.20
C PRO A 230 -1.85 -38.27 37.04
N PRO A 231 -2.56 -38.58 35.92
CA PRO A 231 -2.13 -38.97 34.59
C PRO A 231 -2.84 -38.38 33.35
N GLU A 232 -2.25 -38.75 32.21
CA GLU A 232 -2.79 -38.69 30.86
C GLU A 232 -4.17 -39.37 30.72
N HIS A 233 -4.93 -38.94 29.70
CA HIS A 233 -5.95 -39.77 29.08
C HIS A 233 -5.75 -39.88 27.57
N GLN A 234 -5.27 -41.05 27.14
CA GLN A 234 -5.29 -41.47 25.74
C GLN A 234 -6.54 -42.30 25.45
N GLY A 235 -7.40 -41.79 24.55
CA GLY A 235 -7.78 -42.57 23.37
C GLY A 235 -9.11 -43.35 23.30
N LYS A 236 -9.71 -43.21 22.09
CA LYS A 236 -10.54 -44.18 21.34
C LYS A 236 -12.06 -44.24 21.66
N PRO A 237 -12.90 -44.91 20.85
CA PRO A 237 -13.17 -44.55 19.43
C PRO A 237 -14.65 -44.76 18.96
N PHE A 238 -14.97 -44.36 17.71
CA PHE A 238 -16.18 -44.72 16.91
C PHE A 238 -17.54 -44.21 17.48
N ASP A 239 -18.63 -44.02 16.72
CA ASP A 239 -19.15 -44.74 15.53
C ASP A 239 -19.65 -43.83 14.37
N LEU A 240 -19.77 -44.45 13.18
CA LEU A 240 -20.66 -43.99 12.10
C LEU A 240 -22.09 -44.49 12.35
N ASN A 241 -23.12 -43.71 11.99
CA ASN A 241 -24.22 -44.24 11.16
C ASN A 241 -25.20 -43.17 10.64
N ILE A 242 -25.59 -43.38 9.37
CA ILE A 242 -26.78 -42.87 8.64
C ILE A 242 -26.85 -41.35 8.42
#